data_AF-A0A2J6HYW4-F1
#
_entry.id   AF-A0A2J6HYW4-F1
#
_cell.length_a   1.000
_cell.length_b   1.000
_cell.length_c   1.000
_cell.angle_alpha   90.00
_cell.angle_beta   90.00
_cell.angle_gamma   90.00
#
_symmetry.space_group_name_H-M   'P 1'
#
loop_
_entity.id
_entity.type
_entity.pdbx_description
1 polymer ?
#
loop_
_entity_poly.entity_id
_entity_poly.type
_entity_poly.pdbx_seq_one_letter_code
_entity_poly.pdbx_strand_id
1 'polypeptide(L)'
;MGTIRKQSIIGTIVIYFGVIIGFINTGILLPKLFSTSEIGLINVLVAYATIFAQFASLGFNNATTRLFPYFREKESKHNGFLGLGFGVITVGYIVCLIVFFGLHHIFIENGAEKSPLFRENINLIVPLYAFIL
;
A
#
# COMPACT_ATOMS: atom_id res chain seq x y z
N MET A 1 24.59 4.37 -24.81
CA MET A 1 24.49 3.14 -23.99
C MET A 1 25.08 3.26 -22.57
N GLY A 2 26.03 4.17 -22.29
CA GLY A 2 26.63 4.30 -20.94
C GLY A 2 25.69 4.80 -19.82
N THR A 3 24.69 5.62 -20.15
CA THR A 3 23.69 6.14 -19.19
C THR A 3 22.77 5.05 -18.66
N ILE A 4 22.31 4.14 -19.53
CA ILE A 4 21.46 3.00 -19.14
C ILE A 4 22.25 2.07 -18.20
N ARG A 5 23.51 1.73 -18.52
CA ARG A 5 24.36 0.90 -17.64
C ARG A 5 24.55 1.53 -16.26
N LYS A 6 24.78 2.84 -16.19
CA LYS A 6 24.92 3.57 -14.92
C LYS A 6 23.61 3.55 -14.12
N GLN A 7 22.46 3.76 -14.77
CA GLN A 7 21.14 3.67 -14.13
C GLN A 7 20.85 2.27 -13.59
N SER A 8 21.16 1.23 -14.35
CA SER A 8 20.98 -0.16 -13.91
C SER A 8 21.83 -0.49 -12.67
N ILE A 9 23.11 -0.09 -12.64
CA ILE A 9 23.98 -0.34 -11.49
C ILE A 9 23.47 0.37 -10.23
N ILE A 10 23.07 1.65 -10.35
CA ILE A 10 22.52 2.40 -9.24
C ILE A 10 21.21 1.76 -8.75
N GLY A 11 20.33 1.37 -9.67
CA GLY A 11 19.08 0.67 -9.34
C GLY A 11 19.33 -0.62 -8.57
N THR A 12 20.29 -1.43 -9.02
CA THR A 12 20.67 -2.67 -8.33
C THR A 12 21.18 -2.40 -6.91
N ILE A 13 22.05 -1.40 -6.71
CA ILE A 13 22.55 -1.03 -5.39
C ILE A 13 21.39 -0.65 -4.46
N VAL A 14 20.46 0.19 -4.93
CA VAL A 14 19.28 0.60 -4.15
C VAL A 14 18.40 -0.59 -3.78
N ILE A 15 18.17 -1.53 -4.72
CA ILE A 15 17.41 -2.75 -4.45
C ILE A 15 18.08 -3.60 -3.37
N TYR A 16 19.39 -3.83 -3.45
CA TYR A 16 20.11 -4.62 -2.44
C TYR A 16 20.10 -3.95 -1.06
N PHE A 17 20.24 -2.63 -0.99
CA PHE A 17 20.06 -1.89 0.26
C PHE A 17 18.65 -2.08 0.83
N GLY A 18 17.62 -1.99 -0.02
CA GLY A 18 16.24 -2.26 0.38
C GLY A 18 16.06 -3.68 0.94
N VAL A 19 16.68 -4.69 0.32
CA VAL A 19 16.65 -6.08 0.80
C VAL A 19 17.31 -6.21 2.17
N ILE A 20 18.47 -5.58 2.39
CA ILE A 20 19.15 -5.61 3.69
C ILE A 20 18.28 -4.98 4.78
N ILE A 21 17.67 -3.82 4.51
CA ILE A 21 16.77 -3.14 5.44
C ILE A 21 15.54 -4.02 5.74
N GLY A 22 14.96 -4.63 4.70
CA GLY A 22 13.84 -5.57 4.84
C GLY A 22 14.20 -6.79 5.68
N PHE A 23 15.40 -7.35 5.49
CA PHE A 23 15.89 -8.48 6.30
C PHE A 23 16.10 -8.10 7.76
N ILE A 24 16.69 -6.93 8.03
CA ILE A 24 16.85 -6.45 9.41
C ILE A 24 15.48 -6.28 10.07
N ASN A 25 14.49 -5.73 9.36
CA ASN A 25 13.15 -5.56 9.89
C ASN A 25 12.44 -6.91 10.13
N THR A 26 12.31 -7.74 9.10
CA THR A 26 11.47 -8.94 9.15
C THR A 26 12.18 -10.17 9.71
N GLY A 27 13.49 -10.27 9.50
CA GLY A 27 14.29 -11.41 9.95
C GLY A 27 14.86 -11.24 11.36
N ILE A 28 15.10 -10.00 11.82
CA ILE A 28 15.75 -9.74 13.11
C ILE A 28 14.83 -8.97 14.06
N LEU A 29 14.32 -7.80 13.67
CA LEU A 29 13.57 -6.92 14.56
C LEU A 29 12.20 -7.51 14.93
N LEU A 30 11.40 -7.92 13.94
CA LEU A 30 10.05 -8.46 14.17
C LEU A 30 10.06 -9.71 15.07
N PRO A 31 10.88 -10.75 14.82
CA PRO A 31 10.93 -11.94 15.68
C PRO A 31 11.50 -11.67 17.08
N LYS A 32 12.28 -10.59 17.25
CA LYS A 32 12.84 -10.21 18.56
C LYS A 32 11.86 -9.39 19.41
N LEU A 33 10.96 -8.64 18.77
CA LEU A 33 10.03 -7.73 19.45
C LEU A 33 8.62 -8.31 19.61
N PHE A 34 8.21 -9.20 18.72
CA PHE A 34 6.84 -9.73 18.66
C PHE A 34 6.81 -11.26 18.72
N SER A 35 5.71 -11.80 19.22
CA SER A 35 5.42 -13.23 19.17
C SER A 35 5.06 -13.68 17.74
N THR A 36 5.20 -14.98 17.47
CA THR A 36 4.85 -15.56 16.15
C THR A 36 3.39 -15.28 15.74
N SER A 37 2.47 -15.28 16.72
CA SER A 37 1.05 -14.99 16.49
C SER A 37 0.81 -13.55 16.09
N GLU A 38 1.50 -12.60 16.72
CA GLU A 38 1.41 -11.17 16.39
C GLU A 38 2.03 -10.87 15.02
N ILE A 39 3.14 -11.52 14.69
CA ILE A 39 3.74 -11.41 13.34
C ILE A 39 2.76 -11.94 12.28
N GLY A 40 2.09 -13.06 12.56
CA GLY A 40 1.03 -13.58 11.69
C GLY A 40 -0.11 -12.58 11.49
N LEU A 41 -0.57 -11.95 12.58
CA LEU A 41 -1.59 -10.91 12.53
C LEU A 41 -1.16 -9.71 11.68
N ILE A 42 0.04 -9.17 11.91
CA ILE A 42 0.56 -8.03 11.16
C ILE A 42 0.59 -8.35 9.66
N ASN A 43 1.10 -9.53 9.28
CA ASN A 43 1.15 -9.94 7.88
C ASN A 43 -0.24 -10.00 7.23
N VAL A 44 -1.24 -10.53 7.94
CA VAL A 44 -2.62 -10.61 7.45
C VAL A 44 -3.24 -9.21 7.33
N LEU A 45 -3.08 -8.35 8.33
CA LEU A 45 -3.59 -6.97 8.30
C LEU A 45 -2.97 -6.17 7.14
N VAL A 46 -1.66 -6.27 6.95
CA VAL A 46 -0.94 -5.61 5.84
C VAL A 46 -1.41 -6.16 4.50
N ALA A 47 -1.62 -7.47 4.37
CA ALA A 47 -2.11 -8.08 3.13
C ALA A 47 -3.51 -7.54 2.76
N TYR A 48 -4.46 -7.53 3.70
CA TYR A 48 -5.79 -6.97 3.46
C TYR A 48 -5.72 -5.47 3.11
N ALA A 49 -4.97 -4.70 3.89
CA ALA A 49 -4.82 -3.28 3.62
C ALA A 49 -4.21 -3.00 2.24
N THR A 50 -3.22 -3.81 1.82
CA THR A 50 -2.61 -3.70 0.49
C THR A 50 -3.63 -3.97 -0.62
N ILE A 51 -4.48 -4.98 -0.45
CA ILE A 51 -5.58 -5.28 -1.40
C ILE A 51 -6.52 -4.08 -1.51
N PHE A 52 -7.00 -3.57 -0.37
CA PHE A 52 -7.88 -2.38 -0.35
C PHE A 52 -7.22 -1.16 -0.97
N ALA A 53 -5.94 -0.90 -0.70
CA ALA A 53 -5.20 0.22 -1.30
C ALA A 53 -5.08 0.08 -2.82
N GLN A 54 -4.83 -1.13 -3.35
CA GLN A 54 -4.80 -1.35 -4.79
C GLN A 54 -6.14 -1.05 -5.46
N PHE A 55 -7.25 -1.50 -4.86
CA PHE A 55 -8.59 -1.16 -5.35
C PHE A 55 -8.91 0.32 -5.21
N ALA A 56 -8.58 0.94 -4.07
CA ALA A 56 -8.78 2.37 -3.81
C ALA A 56 -7.97 3.27 -4.75
N SER A 57 -6.85 2.79 -5.29
CA SER A 57 -6.08 3.54 -6.28
C SER A 57 -6.83 3.71 -7.62
N LEU A 58 -7.89 2.93 -7.86
CA LEU A 58 -8.72 2.94 -9.07
C LEU A 58 -7.90 2.86 -10.39
N GLY A 59 -6.71 2.23 -10.34
CA GLY A 59 -5.80 2.16 -11.48
C GLY A 59 -5.12 3.48 -11.85
N PHE A 60 -5.28 4.54 -11.05
CA PHE A 60 -4.75 5.88 -11.32
C PHE A 60 -3.22 5.90 -11.39
N ASN A 61 -2.54 4.98 -10.71
CA ASN A 61 -1.09 4.79 -10.84
C ASN A 61 -0.66 4.51 -12.30
N ASN A 62 -1.39 3.63 -13.00
CA ASN A 62 -1.13 3.33 -14.41
C ASN A 62 -1.59 4.47 -15.34
N ALA A 63 -2.71 5.13 -14.99
CA ALA A 63 -3.15 6.30 -15.73
C ALA A 63 -2.09 7.42 -15.66
N THR A 64 -1.48 7.63 -14.49
CA THR A 64 -0.42 8.60 -14.28
C THR A 64 0.81 8.33 -15.13
N THR A 65 1.36 7.11 -15.12
CA THR A 65 2.57 6.81 -15.91
C THR A 65 2.36 7.02 -17.41
N ARG A 66 1.15 6.75 -17.92
CA ARG A 66 0.82 6.90 -19.35
C ARG A 66 0.40 8.31 -19.74
N LEU A 67 -0.42 8.97 -18.92
CA LEU A 67 -1.05 10.26 -19.26
C LEU A 67 -0.25 11.46 -18.77
N PHE A 68 0.52 11.33 -17.68
CA PHE A 68 1.31 12.45 -17.14
C PHE A 68 2.23 13.13 -18.17
N PRO A 69 2.91 12.41 -19.10
CA PRO A 69 3.70 13.05 -20.14
C PRO A 69 2.91 14.05 -21.00
N TYR A 70 1.62 13.81 -21.23
CA TYR A 70 0.73 14.69 -22.01
C TYR A 70 0.27 15.93 -21.22
N PHE A 71 0.21 15.82 -19.89
CA PHE A 71 -0.12 16.93 -19.00
C PHE A 71 1.12 17.68 -18.51
N ARG A 72 2.33 17.27 -18.93
CA ARG A 72 3.61 17.83 -18.44
C ARG A 72 3.97 19.14 -19.15
N GLU A 73 3.17 20.17 -18.94
CA GLU A 73 3.56 21.56 -19.21
C GLU A 73 3.99 22.25 -17.92
N LYS A 74 5.13 22.95 -17.99
CA LYS A 74 5.73 23.63 -16.83
C LYS A 74 5.07 24.99 -16.57
N GLU A 75 4.58 25.65 -17.62
CA GLU A 75 3.94 26.97 -17.52
C GLU A 75 2.52 26.91 -16.92
N SER A 76 1.79 25.81 -17.16
CA SER A 76 0.41 25.60 -16.71
C SER A 76 0.29 24.78 -15.41
N LYS A 77 1.38 24.63 -14.63
CA LYS A 77 1.43 23.79 -13.41
C LYS A 77 0.90 22.37 -13.63
N HIS A 78 1.29 21.74 -14.74
CA HIS A 78 0.83 20.41 -15.14
C HIS A 78 -0.71 20.29 -15.28
N ASN A 79 -1.40 21.39 -15.63
CA ASN A 79 -2.84 21.44 -15.86
C ASN A 79 -3.71 20.87 -14.73
N GLY A 80 -3.25 20.98 -13.48
CA GLY A 80 -4.00 20.48 -12.32
C GLY A 80 -4.06 18.94 -12.20
N PHE A 81 -3.20 18.21 -12.93
CA PHE A 81 -3.14 16.75 -12.89
C PHE A 81 -2.95 16.19 -11.46
N LEU A 82 -2.19 16.90 -10.62
CA LEU A 82 -2.03 16.55 -9.20
C LEU A 82 -3.36 16.65 -8.43
N GLY A 83 -4.16 17.69 -8.69
CA GLY A 83 -5.48 17.85 -8.07
C GLY A 83 -6.46 16.76 -8.49
N LEU A 84 -6.42 16.37 -9.77
CA LEU A 84 -7.18 15.21 -10.27
C LEU A 84 -6.74 13.92 -9.58
N GLY A 85 -5.43 13.71 -9.40
CA GLY A 85 -4.90 12.54 -8.70
C GLY A 85 -5.36 12.45 -7.25
N PHE A 86 -5.23 13.55 -6.50
CA PHE A 86 -5.75 13.61 -5.13
C PHE A 86 -7.27 13.38 -5.09
N GLY A 87 -8.03 13.93 -6.04
CA GLY A 87 -9.47 13.71 -6.14
C GLY A 87 -9.84 12.24 -6.37
N VAL A 88 -9.19 11.58 -7.32
CA VAL A 88 -9.43 10.17 -7.64
C VAL A 88 -9.05 9.27 -6.45
N ILE A 89 -7.90 9.51 -5.83
CA ILE A 89 -7.44 8.77 -4.65
C ILE A 89 -8.42 8.97 -3.48
N THR A 90 -8.87 10.20 -3.23
CA THR A 90 -9.83 10.50 -2.15
C THR A 90 -11.17 9.79 -2.39
N VAL A 91 -11.69 9.83 -3.63
CA VAL A 91 -12.94 9.13 -3.98
C VAL A 91 -12.77 7.62 -3.83
N GLY A 92 -11.67 7.06 -4.34
CA GLY A 92 -11.38 5.62 -4.21
C GLY A 92 -11.22 5.17 -2.75
N TYR A 93 -10.60 6.00 -1.91
CA TYR A 93 -10.53 5.81 -0.47
C TYR A 93 -11.92 5.75 0.17
N ILE A 94 -12.78 6.73 -0.09
CA ILE A 94 -14.16 6.77 0.45
C ILE A 94 -14.98 5.56 0.00
N VAL A 95 -14.89 5.18 -1.28
CA VAL A 95 -15.59 4.01 -1.82
C VAL A 95 -15.14 2.73 -1.11
N CYS A 96 -13.82 2.53 -0.98
CA CYS A 96 -13.29 1.36 -0.28
C CYS A 96 -13.63 1.36 1.21
N LEU A 97 -13.70 2.53 1.86
CA LEU A 97 -14.14 2.67 3.24
C LEU A 97 -15.58 2.18 3.42
N ILE A 98 -16.49 2.60 2.54
CA ILE A 98 -17.90 2.15 2.57
C ILE A 98 -17.98 0.64 2.37
N VAL A 99 -17.24 0.12 1.39
CA VAL A 99 -17.19 -1.33 1.10
C VAL A 99 -16.64 -2.11 2.29
N PHE A 100 -15.60 -1.61 2.96
CA PHE A 100 -15.02 -2.23 4.14
C PHE A 100 -16.03 -2.34 5.29
N PHE A 101 -16.75 -1.25 5.60
CA PHE A 101 -17.78 -1.27 6.65
C PHE A 101 -18.97 -2.16 6.27
N GLY A 102 -19.34 -2.25 4.98
CA GLY A 102 -20.39 -3.16 4.51
C GLY A 102 -19.99 -4.64 4.60
N LEU A 103 -18.72 -4.96 4.34
CA LEU A 103 -18.16 -6.32 4.43
C LEU A 103 -17.66 -6.69 5.82
N HIS A 104 -17.67 -5.75 6.78
CA HIS A 104 -17.11 -5.92 8.12
C HIS A 104 -17.67 -7.16 8.84
N HIS A 105 -18.96 -7.45 8.67
CA HIS A 105 -19.59 -8.64 9.26
C HIS A 105 -18.99 -9.95 8.72
N ILE A 106 -18.79 -10.02 7.39
CA ILE A 106 -18.23 -11.19 6.71
C ILE A 106 -16.78 -11.41 7.14
N PHE A 107 -16.00 -10.34 7.32
CA PHE A 107 -14.62 -10.49 7.78
C PHE A 107 -14.52 -10.93 9.24
N ILE A 108 -15.41 -10.46 10.12
CA ILE A 108 -15.44 -10.90 11.51
C ILE A 108 -15.83 -12.37 11.60
N GLU A 109 -16.85 -12.81 10.86
CA GLU A 109 -17.29 -14.21 10.89
C GLU A 109 -16.22 -15.16 10.35
N ASN A 110 -15.57 -14.82 9.23
CA ASN A 110 -14.51 -15.66 8.65
C ASN A 110 -13.17 -15.59 9.41
N GLY A 111 -12.91 -14.48 10.14
CA GLY A 111 -11.67 -14.26 10.89
C GLY A 111 -11.72 -14.74 12.34
N ALA A 112 -12.90 -14.69 12.98
CA ALA A 112 -13.09 -15.04 14.39
C ALA A 112 -12.89 -16.53 14.70
N GLU A 113 -13.13 -17.42 13.72
CA GLU A 113 -12.86 -18.86 13.90
C GLU A 113 -11.36 -19.18 14.03
N LYS A 114 -10.47 -18.28 13.59
CA LYS A 114 -9.03 -18.56 13.50
C LYS A 114 -8.17 -17.86 14.56
N SER A 115 -8.56 -16.67 15.04
CA SER A 115 -7.84 -16.00 16.14
C SER A 115 -8.63 -14.82 16.74
N PRO A 116 -8.81 -14.75 18.07
CA PRO A 116 -9.45 -13.60 18.73
C PRO A 116 -8.67 -12.30 18.51
N LEU A 117 -7.35 -12.37 18.33
CA LEU A 117 -6.49 -11.20 18.06
C LEU A 117 -6.85 -10.48 16.76
N PHE A 118 -7.35 -11.20 15.75
CA PHE A 118 -7.76 -10.60 14.48
C PHE A 118 -9.06 -9.80 14.63
N ARG A 119 -10.00 -10.31 15.43
CA ARG A 119 -11.30 -9.66 15.66
C ARG A 119 -11.16 -8.32 16.35
N GLU A 120 -10.26 -8.21 17.32
CA GLU A 120 -10.01 -6.96 18.05
C GLU A 120 -9.27 -5.91 17.19
N ASN A 121 -8.42 -6.37 16.27
CA ASN A 121 -7.52 -5.50 15.51
C ASN A 121 -7.97 -5.23 14.06
N ILE A 122 -9.13 -5.75 13.62
CA ILE A 122 -9.56 -5.61 12.23
C ILE A 122 -9.74 -4.15 11.78
N ASN A 123 -10.10 -3.28 12.73
CA ASN A 123 -10.26 -1.84 12.47
C ASN A 123 -8.92 -1.16 12.11
N LEU A 124 -7.76 -1.75 12.42
CA LEU A 124 -6.46 -1.23 11.99
C LEU A 124 -6.26 -1.31 10.48
N ILE A 125 -7.05 -2.12 9.75
CA ILE A 125 -6.97 -2.16 8.28
C ILE A 125 -7.24 -0.77 7.70
N VAL A 126 -8.20 -0.02 8.28
CA VAL A 126 -8.60 1.31 7.78
C VAL A 126 -7.46 2.33 7.72
N PRO A 127 -6.79 2.66 8.84
CA PRO A 127 -5.65 3.58 8.79
C PRO A 127 -4.47 3.00 8.01
N LEU A 128 -4.31 1.67 7.98
CA LEU A 128 -3.18 1.04 7.33
C LEU A 128 -3.29 1.08 5.79
N TYR A 129 -4.49 0.87 5.23
CA TYR A 129 -4.67 1.04 3.78
C TYR A 129 -4.65 2.52 3.38
N ALA A 130 -5.11 3.43 4.24
CA ALA A 130 -4.99 4.87 4.02
C ALA A 130 -3.53 5.32 3.87
N PHE A 131 -2.61 4.70 4.62
CA PHE A 131 -1.18 4.99 4.58
C PHE A 131 -0.46 4.35 3.39
N ILE A 132 -0.94 3.19 2.92
CA ILE A 132 -0.38 2.50 1.75
C ILE A 132 -0.80 3.19 0.44
N LEU A 133 -2.01 3.76 0.42
CA LEU A 133 -2.59 4.46 -0.73
C LEU A 133 -1.87 5.78 -1.04
#